data_AF-A0A1M6TX25-F1
#
_entry.id   AF-A0A1M6TX25-F1
#
_cell.length_a   1.000
_cell.length_b   1.000
_cell.length_c   1.000
_cell.angle_alpha   90.00
_cell.angle_beta   90.00
_cell.angle_gamma   90.00
#
_symmetry.space_group_name_H-M   'P 1'
#
loop_
_entity.id
_entity.type
_entity.pdbx_description
1 polymer ?
#
loop_
_entity_poly.entity_id
_entity_poly.type
_entity_poly.pdbx_seq_one_letter_code
_entity_poly.pdbx_strand_id
1 'polypeptide(L)'
;MGTRKEYIDTLTLTKDELYKARRAQAEIRQDGFSQPDESKLVEGLTAFATVLSLMFKLPTPVTLAAGVISAVGGMLPSEIDTLTTVSIMGEDFLDEVYDFLYDNPEYDLVEVKLPFLEFIDEGFRIVQGEGIVTKVHAGSGWILL
;
A
#
# COMPACT_ATOMS: atom_id res chain seq x y z
N MET A 1 -11.48 -13.39 15.23
CA MET A 1 -10.32 -12.52 14.91
C MET A 1 -9.68 -13.12 13.68
N GLY A 2 -9.71 -12.42 12.54
CA GLY A 2 -9.25 -12.96 11.26
C GLY A 2 -7.75 -13.26 11.26
N THR A 3 -7.32 -14.17 10.41
CA THR A 3 -5.93 -14.61 10.28
C THR A 3 -5.10 -13.50 9.65
N ARG A 4 -4.02 -13.08 10.33
CA ARG A 4 -3.09 -12.05 9.83
C ARG A 4 -1.69 -12.62 9.66
N LYS A 5 -0.93 -12.08 8.70
CA LYS A 5 0.46 -12.44 8.48
C LYS A 5 1.29 -11.23 8.12
N GLU A 6 2.42 -11.09 8.80
CA GLU A 6 3.44 -10.09 8.48
C GLU A 6 4.57 -10.74 7.67
N TYR A 7 5.03 -10.06 6.64
CA TYR A 7 6.18 -10.48 5.84
C TYR A 7 6.78 -9.32 5.08
N ILE A 8 8.00 -9.51 4.57
CA ILE A 8 8.64 -8.57 3.65
C ILE A 8 8.56 -9.17 2.25
N ASP A 9 8.18 -8.35 1.27
CA ASP A 9 8.16 -8.70 -0.13
C ASP A 9 8.92 -7.64 -0.95
N THR A 10 9.48 -8.04 -2.08
CA THR A 10 10.28 -7.15 -2.93
C THR A 10 9.50 -6.80 -4.18
N LEU A 11 9.21 -5.52 -4.37
CA LEU A 11 8.53 -5.00 -5.56
C LEU A 11 9.46 -4.11 -6.36
N THR A 12 9.30 -4.15 -7.67
CA THR A 12 9.86 -3.15 -8.58
C THR A 12 8.74 -2.21 -9.00
N LEU A 13 8.91 -0.91 -8.76
CA LEU A 13 7.89 0.09 -8.97
C LEU A 13 8.45 1.26 -9.79
N THR A 14 7.62 1.79 -10.67
CA THR A 14 7.81 3.11 -11.28
C THR A 14 7.37 4.22 -10.32
N LYS A 15 7.76 5.47 -10.63
CA LYS A 15 7.27 6.65 -9.89
C LYS A 15 5.73 6.78 -9.91
N ASP A 16 5.09 6.47 -11.04
CA ASP A 16 3.62 6.52 -11.16
C ASP A 16 2.96 5.44 -10.29
N GLU A 17 3.53 4.23 -10.26
CA GLU A 17 3.01 3.16 -9.40
C GLU A 17 3.18 3.48 -7.92
N LEU A 18 4.30 4.09 -7.50
CA LEU A 18 4.49 4.56 -6.12
C LEU A 18 3.46 5.62 -5.74
N TYR A 19 3.25 6.62 -6.59
CA TYR A 19 2.23 7.64 -6.38
C TYR A 19 0.86 6.99 -6.17
N LYS A 20 0.45 6.10 -7.08
CA LYS A 20 -0.83 5.41 -7.01
C LYS A 20 -0.93 4.49 -5.80
N ALA A 21 0.14 3.79 -5.43
CA ALA A 21 0.19 2.92 -4.27
C ALA A 21 -0.02 3.70 -2.98
N ARG A 22 0.70 4.82 -2.81
CA ARG A 22 0.54 5.73 -1.67
C ARG A 22 -0.89 6.27 -1.60
N ARG A 23 -1.42 6.77 -2.72
CA ARG A 23 -2.78 7.33 -2.77
C ARG A 23 -3.84 6.26 -2.45
N ALA A 24 -3.73 5.07 -3.03
CA ALA A 24 -4.64 3.97 -2.73
C ALA A 24 -4.59 3.53 -1.25
N GLN A 25 -3.40 3.49 -0.65
CA GLN A 25 -3.26 3.18 0.78
C GLN A 25 -3.88 4.28 1.66
N ALA A 26 -3.74 5.55 1.29
CA ALA A 26 -4.40 6.64 1.98
C ALA A 26 -5.94 6.55 1.91
N GLU A 27 -6.51 6.12 0.78
CA GLU A 27 -7.95 5.85 0.67
C GLU A 27 -8.37 4.69 1.61
N ILE A 28 -7.60 3.59 1.63
CA ILE A 28 -7.82 2.46 2.57
C ILE A 28 -7.78 2.93 4.02
N ARG A 29 -6.81 3.76 4.39
CA ARG A 29 -6.72 4.30 5.75
C ARG A 29 -7.90 5.22 6.08
N GLN A 30 -8.25 6.13 5.18
CA GLN A 30 -9.27 7.12 5.45
C GLN A 30 -10.66 6.50 5.48
N ASP A 31 -11.07 5.88 4.38
CA ASP A 31 -12.44 5.40 4.16
C ASP A 31 -12.60 3.91 4.44
N GLY A 32 -11.50 3.19 4.70
CA GLY A 32 -11.52 1.80 5.15
C GLY A 32 -11.31 1.63 6.65
N PHE A 33 -10.40 2.39 7.27
CA PHE A 33 -10.07 2.24 8.69
C PHE A 33 -10.66 3.34 9.57
N SER A 34 -10.39 4.61 9.23
CA SER A 34 -10.70 5.76 10.10
C SER A 34 -12.18 6.14 10.07
N GLN A 35 -12.78 6.13 8.88
CA GLN A 35 -14.18 6.45 8.63
C GLN A 35 -14.77 5.43 7.64
N PRO A 36 -15.04 4.18 8.09
CA PRO A 36 -15.47 3.11 7.20
C PRO A 36 -16.69 3.47 6.34
N ASP A 37 -16.48 3.59 5.04
CA ASP A 37 -17.51 3.88 4.03
C ASP A 37 -17.13 3.16 2.73
N GLU A 38 -17.73 2.00 2.51
CA GLU A 38 -17.41 1.14 1.36
C GLU A 38 -17.60 1.87 0.03
N SER A 39 -18.64 2.71 -0.09
CA SER A 39 -18.95 3.41 -1.34
C SER A 39 -17.90 4.46 -1.66
N LYS A 40 -17.48 5.25 -0.66
CA LYS A 40 -16.38 6.22 -0.85
C LYS A 40 -15.06 5.52 -1.12
N LEU A 41 -14.77 4.43 -0.42
CA LEU A 41 -13.55 3.66 -0.63
C LEU A 41 -13.47 3.11 -2.06
N VAL A 42 -14.58 2.59 -2.61
CA VAL A 42 -14.65 2.17 -4.02
C VAL A 42 -14.37 3.34 -4.98
N GLU A 43 -14.94 4.50 -4.72
CA GLU A 43 -14.73 5.71 -5.52
C GLU A 43 -13.25 6.13 -5.52
N GLY A 44 -12.65 6.25 -4.33
CA GLY A 44 -11.24 6.62 -4.17
C GLY A 44 -10.29 5.61 -4.84
N LEU A 45 -10.52 4.31 -4.64
CA LEU A 45 -9.69 3.25 -5.24
C LEU A 45 -9.80 3.18 -6.77
N THR A 46 -10.90 3.65 -7.36
CA THR A 46 -11.10 3.64 -8.82
C THR A 46 -10.04 4.46 -9.55
N ALA A 47 -9.59 5.57 -8.97
CA ALA A 47 -8.53 6.41 -9.54
C ALA A 47 -7.15 5.70 -9.61
N PHE A 48 -6.96 4.65 -8.81
CA PHE A 48 -5.68 3.97 -8.60
C PHE A 48 -5.75 2.47 -8.95
N ALA A 49 -6.76 2.07 -9.75
CA ALA A 49 -7.05 0.68 -10.05
C ALA A 49 -5.85 -0.12 -10.60
N THR A 50 -4.92 0.53 -11.32
CA THR A 50 -3.80 -0.14 -11.99
C THR A 50 -2.79 -0.77 -11.03
N VAL A 51 -2.71 -0.30 -9.77
CA VAL A 51 -1.74 -0.84 -8.79
C VAL A 51 -2.37 -1.84 -7.82
N LEU A 52 -3.70 -2.05 -7.85
CA LEU A 52 -4.38 -2.76 -6.78
C LEU A 52 -3.94 -4.22 -6.65
N SER A 53 -3.87 -4.93 -7.77
CA SER A 53 -3.42 -6.32 -7.81
C SER A 53 -1.98 -6.48 -7.30
N LEU A 54 -1.09 -5.55 -7.71
CA LEU A 54 0.33 -5.57 -7.34
C LEU A 54 0.53 -5.27 -5.85
N MET A 55 -0.11 -4.21 -5.36
CA MET A 55 0.11 -3.70 -4.00
C MET A 55 -0.74 -4.42 -2.95
N PHE A 56 -2.03 -4.63 -3.24
CA PHE A 56 -3.02 -5.05 -2.25
C PHE A 56 -3.63 -6.42 -2.55
N LYS A 57 -3.10 -7.18 -3.54
CA LYS A 57 -3.51 -8.54 -3.96
C LYS A 57 -4.92 -8.68 -4.56
N LEU A 58 -5.82 -7.72 -4.31
CA LEU A 58 -7.17 -7.73 -4.88
C LEU A 58 -7.26 -6.81 -6.11
N PRO A 59 -7.74 -7.31 -7.26
CA PRO A 59 -7.56 -6.61 -8.53
C PRO A 59 -8.58 -5.50 -8.81
N THR A 60 -9.67 -5.42 -8.05
CA THR A 60 -10.74 -4.44 -8.31
C THR A 60 -11.03 -3.56 -7.09
N PRO A 61 -11.41 -2.28 -7.30
CA PRO A 61 -11.84 -1.38 -6.22
C PRO A 61 -12.92 -2.00 -5.33
N VAL A 62 -13.95 -2.60 -5.94
CA VAL A 62 -15.08 -3.22 -5.23
C VAL A 62 -14.63 -4.38 -4.34
N THR A 63 -13.85 -5.31 -4.88
CA THR A 63 -13.38 -6.46 -4.09
C THR A 63 -12.46 -6.03 -2.95
N LEU A 64 -11.61 -5.03 -3.19
CA LEU A 64 -10.70 -4.52 -2.18
C LEU A 64 -11.44 -3.78 -1.07
N ALA A 65 -12.40 -2.91 -1.42
CA ALA A 65 -13.19 -2.18 -0.45
C ALA A 65 -14.01 -3.13 0.44
N ALA A 66 -14.70 -4.12 -0.14
CA ALA A 66 -15.45 -5.11 0.62
C ALA A 66 -14.55 -5.91 1.58
N GLY A 67 -13.34 -6.30 1.13
CA GLY A 67 -12.36 -6.99 1.98
C GLY A 67 -11.89 -6.13 3.15
N VAL A 68 -11.57 -4.85 2.89
CA VAL A 68 -11.15 -3.90 3.92
C VAL A 68 -12.26 -3.68 4.96
N ILE A 69 -13.49 -3.41 4.52
CA ILE A 69 -14.65 -3.18 5.40
C ILE A 69 -14.97 -4.41 6.24
N SER A 70 -14.89 -5.61 5.63
CA SER A 70 -15.05 -6.88 6.35
C SER A 70 -14.00 -7.05 7.45
N ALA A 71 -12.73 -6.74 7.15
CA ALA A 71 -11.65 -6.87 8.13
C ALA A 71 -11.85 -5.95 9.34
N VAL A 72 -12.26 -4.69 9.12
CA VAL A 72 -12.45 -3.74 10.23
C VAL A 72 -13.75 -3.91 11.00
N GLY A 73 -14.80 -4.45 10.37
CA GLY A 73 -16.14 -4.56 10.98
C GLY A 73 -16.19 -5.39 12.27
N GLY A 74 -15.18 -6.25 12.50
CA GLY A 74 -15.05 -7.07 13.71
C GLY A 74 -13.96 -6.62 14.69
N MET A 75 -13.29 -5.49 14.45
CA MET A 75 -12.17 -5.02 15.28
C MET A 75 -12.63 -4.11 16.44
N LEU A 76 -11.89 -4.16 17.55
CA LEU A 76 -12.00 -3.18 18.62
C LEU A 76 -11.39 -1.83 18.17
N PRO A 77 -11.84 -0.69 18.70
CA PRO A 77 -11.29 0.62 18.36
C PRO A 77 -9.76 0.72 18.50
N SER A 78 -9.18 0.15 19.56
CA SER A 78 -7.72 0.15 19.76
C SER A 78 -6.95 -0.66 18.70
N GLU A 79 -7.58 -1.68 18.11
CA GLU A 79 -6.99 -2.44 17.01
C GLU A 79 -7.02 -1.62 15.72
N ILE A 80 -8.09 -0.86 15.50
CA ILE A 80 -8.22 0.09 14.38
C ILE A 80 -7.18 1.22 14.52
N ASP A 81 -6.95 1.74 15.73
CA ASP A 81 -5.92 2.75 16.00
C ASP A 81 -4.52 2.22 15.66
N THR A 82 -4.24 0.98 16.06
CA THR A 82 -2.96 0.31 15.75
C THR A 82 -2.80 0.11 14.24
N LEU A 83 -3.85 -0.38 13.57
CA LEU A 83 -3.87 -0.58 12.11
C LEU A 83 -3.67 0.74 11.35
N THR A 84 -4.33 1.80 11.79
CA THR A 84 -4.19 3.15 11.24
C THR A 84 -2.76 3.65 11.39
N THR A 85 -2.15 3.45 12.56
CA THR A 85 -0.76 3.85 12.83
C THR A 85 0.22 3.16 11.89
N VAL A 86 0.13 1.83 11.75
CA VAL A 86 1.06 1.10 10.86
C VAL A 86 0.82 1.42 9.37
N SER A 87 -0.41 1.73 8.98
CA SER A 87 -0.75 2.20 7.62
C SER A 87 -0.13 3.57 7.33
N ILE A 88 -0.16 4.50 8.30
CA ILE A 88 0.49 5.82 8.17
C ILE A 88 1.99 5.63 7.95
N MET A 89 2.65 4.79 8.75
CA MET A 89 4.09 4.55 8.57
C MET A 89 4.42 3.97 7.19
N GLY A 90 3.56 3.09 6.66
CA GLY A 90 3.71 2.58 5.30
C GLY A 90 3.45 3.64 4.22
N GLU A 91 2.48 4.54 4.44
CA GLU A 91 2.23 5.68 3.55
C GLU A 91 3.42 6.65 3.52
N ASP A 92 3.99 6.97 4.68
CA ASP A 92 5.15 7.84 4.83
C ASP A 92 6.34 7.27 4.07
N PHE A 93 6.64 5.98 4.24
CA PHE A 93 7.73 5.34 3.48
C PHE A 93 7.48 5.34 1.97
N LEU A 94 6.25 5.08 1.52
CA LEU A 94 5.93 5.16 0.08
C LEU A 94 6.09 6.58 -0.47
N ASP A 95 5.81 7.61 0.33
CA ASP A 95 6.02 9.02 -0.03
C ASP A 95 7.50 9.36 -0.12
N GLU A 96 8.31 8.92 0.84
CA GLU A 96 9.77 9.11 0.83
C GLU A 96 10.40 8.52 -0.44
N VAL A 97 9.99 7.31 -0.83
CA VAL A 97 10.49 6.68 -2.06
C VAL A 97 9.99 7.41 -3.31
N TYR A 98 8.75 7.89 -3.31
CA TYR A 98 8.21 8.70 -4.39
C TYR A 98 9.00 9.99 -4.57
N ASP A 99 9.24 10.73 -3.48
CA ASP A 99 9.99 11.98 -3.46
C ASP A 99 11.44 11.75 -3.91
N PHE A 100 12.05 10.64 -3.49
CA PHE A 100 13.37 10.24 -3.98
C PHE A 100 13.40 10.08 -5.52
N LEU A 101 12.41 9.40 -6.13
CA LEU A 101 12.34 9.29 -7.60
C LEU A 101 11.87 10.59 -8.28
N TYR A 102 11.19 11.47 -7.56
CA TYR A 102 10.82 12.79 -8.05
C TYR A 102 12.05 13.67 -8.19
N ASP A 103 12.92 13.68 -7.17
CA ASP A 103 14.14 14.47 -7.11
C ASP A 103 15.29 13.91 -7.97
N ASN A 104 15.24 12.62 -8.32
CA ASN A 104 16.23 11.94 -9.17
C ASN A 104 15.57 11.44 -10.48
N PRO A 105 15.22 12.34 -11.42
CA PRO A 105 14.44 12.02 -12.61
C PRO A 105 15.16 11.11 -13.63
N GLU A 106 16.46 10.88 -13.47
CA GLU A 106 17.22 9.89 -14.23
C GLU A 106 16.82 8.44 -13.92
N TYR A 107 16.16 8.21 -12.77
CA TYR A 107 15.70 6.89 -12.35
C TYR A 107 14.26 6.65 -12.80
N ASP A 108 14.03 5.53 -13.49
CA ASP A 108 12.72 5.14 -14.02
C ASP A 108 12.04 4.03 -13.20
N LEU A 109 12.84 3.20 -12.51
CA LEU A 109 12.35 2.16 -11.60
C LEU A 109 13.12 2.16 -10.28
N VAL A 110 12.45 1.68 -9.24
CA VAL A 110 13.04 1.36 -7.95
C VAL A 110 12.65 -0.04 -7.52
N GLU A 111 13.60 -0.78 -6.97
CA GLU A 111 13.31 -2.01 -6.23
C GLU A 111 13.25 -1.68 -4.74
N VAL A 112 12.15 -2.06 -4.10
CA VAL A 112 11.88 -1.81 -2.69
C VAL A 112 11.47 -3.09 -1.99
N LYS A 113 12.03 -3.30 -0.79
CA LYS A 113 11.54 -4.27 0.18
C LYS A 113 10.49 -3.60 1.03
N LEU A 114 9.25 -4.03 0.89
CA LEU A 114 8.11 -3.48 1.60
C LEU A 114 7.66 -4.46 2.68
N PRO A 115 7.49 -4.01 3.93
CA PRO A 115 6.85 -4.83 4.96
C PRO A 115 5.34 -4.78 4.72
N PHE A 116 4.72 -5.94 4.60
CA PHE A 116 3.29 -6.08 4.39
C PHE A 116 2.62 -6.67 5.61
N LEU A 117 1.44 -6.14 5.95
CA LEU A 117 0.47 -6.78 6.82
C LEU A 117 -0.64 -7.35 5.93
N GLU A 118 -0.74 -8.67 5.89
CA GLU A 118 -1.76 -9.38 5.10
C GLU A 118 -2.93 -9.85 5.97
N PHE A 119 -4.12 -9.56 5.49
CA PHE A 119 -5.41 -10.04 5.96
C PHE A 119 -5.76 -11.28 5.15
N ILE A 120 -5.41 -12.45 5.68
CA ILE A 120 -5.43 -13.71 4.91
C ILE A 120 -6.85 -14.10 4.53
N ASP A 121 -7.80 -13.91 5.44
CA ASP A 121 -9.20 -14.33 5.24
C ASP A 121 -9.90 -13.42 4.22
N GLU A 122 -9.55 -12.13 4.19
CA GLU A 122 -10.08 -11.13 3.27
C GLU A 122 -9.28 -11.02 1.97
N GLY A 123 -8.08 -11.62 1.91
CA GLY A 123 -7.27 -11.75 0.69
C GLY A 123 -6.51 -10.49 0.27
N PHE A 124 -6.42 -9.47 1.13
CA PHE A 124 -5.67 -8.24 0.84
C PHE A 124 -4.49 -8.04 1.79
N ARG A 125 -3.60 -7.11 1.44
CA ARG A 125 -2.49 -6.67 2.28
C ARG A 125 -2.37 -5.16 2.26
N ILE A 126 -1.69 -4.57 3.23
CA ILE A 126 -1.25 -3.17 3.21
C ILE A 126 0.25 -3.10 3.48
N VAL A 127 0.90 -2.04 3.01
CA VAL A 127 2.26 -1.72 3.45
C VAL A 127 2.18 -1.25 4.89
N GLN A 128 2.98 -1.86 5.76
CA GLN A 128 3.14 -1.47 7.15
C GLN A 128 4.57 -1.00 7.39
N GLY A 129 4.76 0.06 8.16
CA GLY A 129 6.10 0.46 8.59
C GLY A 129 7.06 0.89 7.49
N GLU A 130 8.33 1.02 7.86
CA GLU A 130 9.41 1.43 6.98
C GLU A 130 9.95 0.25 6.15
N GLY A 131 10.12 0.48 4.86
CA GLY A 131 10.77 -0.46 3.95
C GLY A 131 12.24 -0.13 3.70
N ILE A 132 12.82 -0.74 2.67
CA ILE A 132 14.20 -0.51 2.26
C ILE A 132 14.26 -0.41 0.74
N VAL A 133 14.81 0.69 0.22
CA VAL A 133 15.21 0.78 -1.19
C VAL A 133 16.46 -0.06 -1.40
N THR A 134 16.43 -1.03 -2.31
CA THR A 134 17.57 -1.94 -2.55
C THR A 134 18.38 -1.57 -3.78
N LYS A 135 17.72 -1.06 -4.83
CA LYS A 135 18.37 -0.61 -6.06
C LYS A 135 17.46 0.29 -6.87
N VAL A 136 18.05 1.09 -7.74
CA VAL A 136 17.37 1.97 -8.69
C VAL A 136 17.80 1.59 -10.10
N HIS A 137 16.94 1.80 -11.07
CA HIS A 137 17.28 1.64 -12.48
C HIS A 137 17.44 3.02 -13.10
N ALA A 138 18.52 3.21 -13.85
CA ALA A 138 18.72 4.34 -14.75
C ALA A 138 18.99 3.75 -16.15
N GLY A 139 18.83 4.50 -17.24
CA GLY A 139 18.88 3.96 -18.61
C GLY A 139 20.03 2.97 -18.96
N SER A 140 21.17 3.00 -18.25
CA SER A 140 22.30 2.07 -18.40
C SER A 140 22.19 0.75 -17.59
N GLY A 141 21.20 0.59 -16.72
CA GLY A 141 20.96 -0.59 -15.90
C GLY A 141 20.70 -0.29 -14.42
N TRP A 142 20.77 -1.34 -13.60
CA TRP A 142 20.51 -1.28 -12.17
C TRP A 142 21.73 -0.79 -11.37
N ILE A 143 21.48 0.06 -10.38
CA ILE A 143 22.43 0.64 -9.44
C ILE A 143 22.00 0.22 -8.03
N LEU A 144 22.88 -0.49 -7.31
CA LEU A 144 22.67 -0.86 -5.91
C LEU A 144 22.85 0.37 -5.01
N LEU A 145 21.99 0.50 -3.99
CA LEU A 145 22.10 1.53 -2.95
C LEU A 145 22.66 0.97 -1.64
#